data_AF-W4E9Y4-F1
#
_entry.id   AF-W4E9Y4-F1
#
_cell.length_a   1.000
_cell.length_b   1.000
_cell.length_c   1.000
_cell.angle_alpha   90.00
_cell.angle_beta   90.00
_cell.angle_gamma   90.00
#
_symmetry.space_group_name_H-M   'P 1'
#
loop_
_entity.id
_entity.type
_entity.pdbx_description
1 polymer ?
#
loop_
_entity_poly.entity_id
_entity_poly.type
_entity_poly.pdbx_seq_one_letter_code
_entity_poly.pdbx_strand_id
1 'polypeptide(L)'
;MREELIAQLNAWHEADEYEEIVSRIKEVPTPLIDEELAVHLGRALNNLGRYREALKWFNKAADQGKKDPLWHFRVGYAHYYLDEYDQAIKAFKKANKLDPEDQDTLEFLEWSRSEKAALAAADEESEDAEEAAEADSASDASSDADSDAAKETKH
;
A
#
# COMPACT_ATOMS: atom_id res chain seq x y z
N MET A 1 -2.33 34.61 -12.30
CA MET A 1 -3.59 34.42 -11.52
C MET A 1 -3.77 32.94 -11.17
N ARG A 2 -4.74 32.52 -10.34
CA ARG A 2 -4.92 31.10 -9.97
C ARG A 2 -5.07 30.18 -11.20
N GLU A 3 -5.86 30.59 -12.17
CA GLU A 3 -6.08 29.85 -13.43
C GLU A 3 -4.78 29.64 -14.22
N GLU A 4 -3.88 30.62 -14.21
CA GLU A 4 -2.58 30.55 -14.88
C GLU A 4 -1.65 29.53 -14.20
N LEU A 5 -1.71 29.41 -12.87
CA LEU A 5 -0.99 28.37 -12.16
C LEU A 5 -1.53 27.00 -12.56
N ILE A 6 -2.84 26.79 -12.56
CA ILE A 6 -3.44 25.49 -12.96
C ILE A 6 -3.06 25.13 -14.40
N ALA A 7 -3.11 26.09 -15.34
CA ALA A 7 -2.69 25.88 -16.71
C ALA A 7 -1.22 25.45 -16.81
N GLN A 8 -0.33 26.07 -16.02
CA GLN A 8 1.08 25.69 -15.94
C GLN A 8 1.27 24.28 -15.39
N LEU A 9 0.58 23.92 -14.30
CA LEU A 9 0.67 22.58 -13.72
C LEU A 9 0.20 21.49 -14.70
N ASN A 10 -0.86 21.77 -15.47
CA ASN A 10 -1.31 20.86 -16.52
C ASN A 10 -0.28 20.76 -17.66
N ALA A 11 0.30 21.87 -18.11
CA ALA A 11 1.33 21.85 -19.15
C ALA A 11 2.55 20.99 -18.74
N TRP A 12 3.00 21.11 -17.49
CA TRP A 12 4.05 20.25 -16.95
C TRP A 12 3.64 18.79 -16.86
N HIS A 13 2.36 18.51 -16.56
CA HIS A 13 1.87 17.13 -16.51
C HIS A 13 1.93 16.46 -17.88
N GLU A 14 1.49 17.15 -18.93
CA GLU A 14 1.54 16.66 -20.31
C GLU A 14 2.98 16.53 -20.83
N ALA A 15 3.94 17.24 -20.22
CA ALA A 15 5.36 17.17 -20.53
C ALA A 15 6.13 16.15 -19.67
N ASP A 16 5.44 15.39 -18.81
CA ASP A 16 6.04 14.50 -17.81
C ASP A 16 6.99 15.19 -16.81
N GLU A 17 6.90 16.51 -16.67
CA GLU A 17 7.71 17.35 -15.76
C GLU A 17 7.10 17.36 -14.34
N TYR A 18 6.94 16.17 -13.75
CA TYR A 18 6.22 16.02 -12.49
C TYR A 18 6.94 16.65 -11.28
N GLU A 19 8.27 16.67 -11.26
CA GLU A 19 9.06 17.36 -10.24
C GLU A 19 8.76 18.86 -10.18
N GLU A 20 8.52 19.50 -11.34
CA GLU A 20 8.22 20.93 -11.41
C GLU A 20 6.85 21.22 -10.79
N ILE A 21 5.86 20.37 -11.05
CA ILE A 21 4.54 20.43 -10.40
C ILE A 21 4.71 20.35 -8.88
N VAL A 22 5.46 19.36 -8.40
CA VAL A 22 5.66 19.17 -6.96
C VAL A 22 6.38 20.36 -6.34
N SER A 23 7.45 20.83 -6.98
CA SER A 23 8.26 21.95 -6.50
C SER A 23 7.44 23.23 -6.44
N ARG A 24 6.69 23.53 -7.50
CA ARG A 24 5.84 24.71 -7.56
C ARG A 24 4.74 24.71 -6.51
N ILE A 25 4.05 23.57 -6.31
CA ILE A 25 2.98 23.49 -5.31
C ILE A 25 3.56 23.54 -3.89
N LYS A 26 4.78 23.04 -3.65
CA LYS A 26 5.45 23.14 -2.34
C LYS A 26 5.79 24.58 -1.94
N GLU A 27 5.89 25.52 -2.88
CA GLU A 27 6.03 26.94 -2.59
C GLU A 27 4.73 27.57 -2.05
N VAL A 28 3.59 26.93 -2.29
CA VAL A 28 2.30 27.39 -1.77
C VAL A 28 2.20 26.97 -0.29
N PRO A 29 1.91 27.92 0.64
CA PRO A 29 1.69 27.57 2.03
C PRO A 29 0.63 26.48 2.17
N THR A 30 0.91 25.43 2.96
CA THR A 30 0.04 24.25 3.08
C THR A 30 -1.44 24.55 3.36
N PRO A 31 -1.81 25.55 4.20
CA PRO A 31 -3.23 25.91 4.41
C PRO A 31 -3.94 26.47 3.17
N LEU A 32 -3.19 26.88 2.15
CA LEU A 32 -3.70 27.44 0.88
C LEU A 32 -3.70 26.42 -0.26
N ILE A 33 -3.22 25.19 -0.01
CA ILE A 33 -3.35 24.07 -0.94
C ILE A 33 -4.78 23.55 -0.79
N ASP A 34 -5.65 24.05 -1.66
CA ASP A 34 -7.02 23.58 -1.81
C ASP A 34 -7.08 22.21 -2.50
N GLU A 35 -8.30 21.71 -2.67
CA GLU A 35 -8.54 20.40 -3.24
C GLU A 35 -7.97 20.26 -4.66
N GLU A 36 -8.10 21.29 -5.49
CA GLU A 36 -7.62 21.27 -6.88
C GLU A 36 -6.08 21.20 -6.94
N LEU A 37 -5.36 21.99 -6.14
CA LEU A 37 -3.90 21.89 -6.05
C LEU A 37 -3.47 20.55 -5.44
N ALA A 38 -4.22 20.03 -4.46
CA ALA A 38 -3.97 18.72 -3.89
C ALA A 38 -4.16 17.59 -4.93
N VAL A 39 -5.11 17.72 -5.88
CA VAL A 39 -5.27 16.78 -7.01
C VAL A 39 -4.02 16.79 -7.89
N HIS A 40 -3.55 17.95 -8.33
CA HIS A 40 -2.35 18.05 -9.18
C HIS A 40 -1.11 17.50 -8.48
N LEU A 41 -0.95 17.83 -7.20
CA LEU A 41 0.17 17.32 -6.39
C LEU A 41 0.10 15.81 -6.21
N GLY A 42 -1.08 15.26 -5.90
CA GLY A 42 -1.29 13.83 -5.76
C GLY A 42 -0.99 13.07 -7.06
N ARG A 43 -1.47 13.59 -8.20
CA ARG A 43 -1.19 13.03 -9.53
C ARG A 43 0.30 13.00 -9.85
N ALA A 44 0.99 14.12 -9.67
CA ALA A 44 2.43 14.21 -9.92
C ALA A 44 3.23 13.26 -9.01
N LEU A 45 2.92 13.23 -7.72
CA LEU A 45 3.58 12.32 -6.77
C LEU A 45 3.36 10.84 -7.12
N ASN A 46 2.18 10.49 -7.64
CA ASN A 46 1.89 9.12 -8.08
C ASN A 46 2.76 8.72 -9.28
N ASN A 47 2.87 9.60 -10.28
CA ASN A 47 3.72 9.36 -11.45
C ASN A 47 5.22 9.32 -11.09
N LEU A 48 5.62 9.98 -10.00
CA LEU A 48 6.99 9.91 -9.45
C LEU A 48 7.26 8.70 -8.55
N GLY A 49 6.31 7.79 -8.39
CA GLY A 49 6.46 6.65 -7.48
C GLY A 49 6.43 7.02 -5.99
N ARG A 50 6.09 8.26 -5.65
CA ARG A 50 6.01 8.77 -4.26
C ARG A 50 4.63 8.48 -3.68
N TYR A 51 4.23 7.22 -3.72
CA TYR A 51 2.85 6.77 -3.47
C TYR A 51 2.31 7.15 -2.09
N ARG A 52 3.11 6.98 -1.03
CA ARG A 52 2.68 7.32 0.34
C ARG A 52 2.45 8.83 0.52
N GLU A 53 3.20 9.67 -0.19
CA GLU A 53 2.93 11.11 -0.21
C GLU A 53 1.69 11.44 -1.04
N ALA A 54 1.52 10.79 -2.20
CA ALA A 54 0.35 10.96 -3.05
C ALA A 54 -0.95 10.67 -2.28
N LEU A 55 -1.01 9.55 -1.55
CA LEU A 55 -2.18 9.16 -0.73
C LEU A 55 -2.55 10.20 0.33
N LYS A 56 -1.58 10.90 0.93
CA LYS A 56 -1.87 11.99 1.89
C LYS A 56 -2.63 13.13 1.22
N TRP A 57 -2.28 13.47 -0.02
CA TRP A 57 -2.94 14.53 -0.78
C TRP A 57 -4.25 14.09 -1.40
N PHE A 58 -4.35 12.83 -1.87
CA PHE A 58 -5.62 12.26 -2.28
C PHE A 58 -6.64 12.26 -1.14
N ASN A 59 -6.25 11.91 0.08
CA ASN A 59 -7.17 11.98 1.21
C ASN A 59 -7.68 13.41 1.49
N LYS A 60 -6.89 14.45 1.22
CA LYS A 60 -7.32 15.86 1.37
C LYS A 60 -8.27 16.32 0.27
N ALA A 61 -8.17 15.77 -0.94
CA ALA A 61 -9.00 16.12 -2.08
C ALA A 61 -10.02 15.02 -2.43
N ALA A 62 -10.31 14.13 -1.47
CA ALA A 62 -11.15 12.97 -1.68
C ALA A 62 -12.54 13.34 -2.21
N ASP A 63 -13.10 14.47 -1.78
CA ASP A 63 -14.44 14.92 -2.16
C ASP A 63 -14.58 15.22 -3.66
N GLN A 64 -13.54 15.76 -4.31
CA GLN A 64 -13.54 16.00 -5.76
C GLN A 64 -13.43 14.70 -6.55
N GLY A 65 -12.63 13.77 -6.05
CA GLY A 65 -12.37 12.50 -6.71
C GLY A 65 -13.46 11.45 -6.58
N LYS A 66 -14.49 11.64 -5.73
CA LYS A 66 -15.47 10.59 -5.41
C LYS A 66 -16.18 9.98 -6.62
N LYS A 67 -16.38 10.77 -7.68
CA LYS A 67 -17.12 10.36 -8.89
C LYS A 67 -16.24 10.18 -10.12
N ASP A 68 -14.92 10.35 -9.97
CA ASP A 68 -13.97 10.21 -11.07
C ASP A 68 -13.36 8.79 -11.02
N PRO A 69 -13.57 7.94 -12.05
CA PRO A 69 -12.94 6.62 -12.10
C PRO A 69 -11.41 6.69 -12.03
N LEU A 70 -10.80 7.67 -12.72
CA LEU A 70 -9.34 7.83 -12.77
C LEU A 70 -8.76 8.20 -11.41
N TRP A 71 -9.50 8.95 -10.61
CA TRP A 71 -9.12 9.22 -9.22
C TRP A 71 -9.02 7.94 -8.39
N HIS A 72 -10.05 7.09 -8.43
CA HIS A 72 -10.03 5.82 -7.70
C HIS A 72 -8.95 4.88 -8.25
N PHE A 73 -8.70 4.89 -9.56
CA PHE A 73 -7.59 4.16 -10.16
C PHE A 73 -6.25 4.62 -9.58
N ARG A 74 -5.96 5.93 -9.53
CA ARG A 74 -4.70 6.47 -8.99
C ARG A 74 -4.49 6.15 -7.51
N VAL A 75 -5.57 6.18 -6.71
CA VAL A 75 -5.53 5.74 -5.31
C VAL A 75 -5.22 4.24 -5.22
N GLY A 76 -5.86 3.41 -6.06
CA GLY A 76 -5.58 1.98 -6.13
C GLY A 76 -4.15 1.68 -6.54
N TYR A 77 -3.66 2.36 -7.57
CA TYR A 77 -2.30 2.26 -8.08
C TYR A 77 -1.29 2.60 -6.99
N ALA A 78 -1.50 3.69 -6.24
CA ALA A 78 -0.63 4.02 -5.12
C ALA A 78 -0.58 2.93 -4.04
N HIS A 79 -1.72 2.33 -3.70
CA HIS A 79 -1.76 1.23 -2.72
C HIS A 79 -1.13 -0.06 -3.27
N TYR A 80 -1.30 -0.35 -4.57
CA TYR A 80 -0.71 -1.53 -5.20
C TYR A 80 0.82 -1.52 -5.09
N TYR A 81 1.47 -0.42 -5.44
CA TYR A 81 2.94 -0.28 -5.32
C TYR A 81 3.45 -0.08 -3.88
N LEU A 82 2.55 0.00 -2.91
CA LEU A 82 2.89 -0.04 -1.48
C LEU A 82 2.65 -1.43 -0.89
N ASP A 83 2.31 -2.42 -1.71
CA ASP A 83 1.91 -3.77 -1.31
C ASP A 83 0.68 -3.80 -0.38
N GLU A 84 -0.10 -2.71 -0.38
CA GLU A 84 -1.33 -2.56 0.40
C GLU A 84 -2.53 -3.07 -0.42
N TYR A 85 -2.46 -4.35 -0.83
CA TYR A 85 -3.36 -4.93 -1.84
C TYR A 85 -4.85 -4.88 -1.47
N ASP A 86 -5.19 -4.96 -0.18
CA ASP A 86 -6.58 -4.83 0.28
C ASP A 86 -7.18 -3.45 -0.04
N GLN A 87 -6.39 -2.40 0.13
CA GLN A 87 -6.76 -1.03 -0.15
C GLN A 87 -6.78 -0.80 -1.66
N ALA A 88 -5.81 -1.35 -2.38
CA ALA A 88 -5.76 -1.33 -3.84
C ALA A 88 -7.04 -1.94 -4.45
N ILE A 89 -7.41 -3.15 -4.05
CA ILE A 89 -8.64 -3.84 -4.50
C ILE A 89 -9.88 -2.99 -4.22
N LYS A 90 -9.99 -2.38 -3.03
CA LYS A 90 -11.14 -1.52 -2.68
C LYS A 90 -11.24 -0.30 -3.60
N ALA A 91 -10.12 0.31 -3.95
CA ALA A 91 -10.08 1.47 -4.83
C ALA A 91 -10.35 1.08 -6.29
N PHE A 92 -9.69 0.06 -6.83
CA PHE A 92 -9.96 -0.43 -8.19
C PHE A 92 -11.39 -0.92 -8.38
N LYS A 93 -12.02 -1.54 -7.37
CA LYS A 93 -13.47 -1.87 -7.43
C LYS A 93 -14.36 -0.63 -7.57
N LYS A 94 -13.97 0.51 -6.99
CA LYS A 94 -14.72 1.77 -7.16
C LYS A 94 -14.49 2.35 -8.55
N ALA A 95 -13.25 2.33 -9.05
CA ALA A 95 -12.92 2.74 -10.41
C ALA A 95 -13.75 1.92 -11.42
N ASN A 96 -13.71 0.59 -11.33
CA ASN A 96 -14.45 -0.33 -12.19
C ASN A 96 -15.98 -0.15 -12.12
N LYS A 97 -16.51 0.28 -10.96
CA LYS A 97 -17.95 0.57 -10.84
C LYS A 97 -18.34 1.84 -11.59
N LEU A 98 -17.43 2.82 -11.68
CA LEU A 98 -17.65 4.09 -12.35
C LEU A 98 -17.36 4.00 -13.85
N ASP A 99 -16.34 3.22 -14.22
CA ASP A 99 -15.96 2.90 -15.59
C ASP A 99 -15.62 1.41 -15.71
N PRO A 100 -16.59 0.56 -16.12
CA PRO A 100 -16.39 -0.88 -16.23
C PRO A 100 -15.58 -1.31 -17.46
N GLU A 101 -15.31 -0.41 -18.40
CA GLU A 101 -14.63 -0.73 -19.66
C GLU A 101 -13.13 -0.39 -19.64
N ASP A 102 -12.65 0.25 -18.56
CA ASP A 102 -11.25 0.58 -18.36
C ASP A 102 -10.40 -0.68 -18.12
N GLN A 103 -9.61 -1.05 -19.13
CA GLN A 103 -8.78 -2.25 -19.12
C GLN A 103 -7.72 -2.20 -18.02
N ASP A 104 -7.07 -1.05 -17.83
CA ASP A 104 -6.04 -0.86 -16.81
C ASP A 104 -6.61 -1.14 -15.42
N THR A 105 -7.80 -0.60 -15.10
CA THR A 105 -8.47 -0.89 -13.81
C THR A 105 -8.72 -2.38 -13.62
N LEU A 106 -9.15 -3.10 -14.65
CA LEU A 106 -9.41 -4.54 -14.56
C LEU A 106 -8.11 -5.32 -14.34
N GLU A 107 -7.05 -5.01 -15.09
CA GLU A 107 -5.74 -5.65 -14.96
C GLU A 107 -5.16 -5.46 -13.55
N PHE A 108 -5.12 -4.21 -13.06
CA PHE A 108 -4.62 -3.94 -11.72
C PHE A 108 -5.48 -4.54 -10.61
N LEU A 109 -6.80 -4.65 -10.81
CA LEU A 109 -7.68 -5.34 -9.86
C LEU A 109 -7.37 -6.83 -9.78
N GLU A 110 -7.08 -7.47 -10.92
CA GLU A 110 -6.67 -8.87 -10.98
C GLU A 110 -5.30 -9.09 -10.37
N TRP A 111 -4.31 -8.28 -10.72
CA TRP A 111 -2.97 -8.35 -10.11
C TRP A 111 -3.03 -8.15 -8.60
N SER A 112 -3.77 -7.14 -8.11
CA SER A 112 -3.91 -6.92 -6.67
C SER A 112 -4.53 -8.12 -5.95
N ARG A 113 -5.46 -8.85 -6.58
CA ARG A 113 -6.05 -10.07 -5.99
C ARG A 113 -5.05 -11.23 -5.98
N SER A 114 -4.29 -11.38 -7.05
CA SER A 114 -3.26 -12.41 -7.18
C SER A 114 -2.17 -12.21 -6.14
N GLU A 115 -1.60 -11.01 -6.04
CA GLU A 115 -0.56 -10.67 -5.07
C GLU A 115 -1.04 -10.83 -3.62
N LYS A 116 -2.27 -10.41 -3.33
CA LYS A 116 -2.87 -10.66 -2.02
C LYS A 116 -2.94 -12.16 -1.68
N ALA A 117 -3.35 -12.99 -2.64
CA ALA A 117 -3.45 -14.43 -2.42
C ALA A 117 -2.07 -15.08 -2.25
N ALA A 118 -1.08 -14.63 -3.02
CA ALA A 118 0.31 -15.09 -2.89
C ALA A 118 0.90 -14.72 -1.52
N LEU A 119 0.66 -13.50 -1.03
CA LEU A 119 1.09 -13.06 0.28
C LEU A 119 0.46 -13.90 1.41
N ALA A 120 -0.84 -14.18 1.33
CA ALA A 120 -1.52 -15.02 2.32
C ALA A 120 -0.99 -16.47 2.33
N ALA A 121 -0.67 -17.04 1.17
CA ALA A 121 -0.08 -18.39 1.09
C ALA A 121 1.34 -18.44 1.67
N ALA A 122 2.13 -17.37 1.49
CA ALA A 122 3.48 -17.28 2.06
C ALA A 122 3.44 -17.17 3.59
N ASP A 123 2.45 -16.47 4.15
CA ASP A 123 2.24 -16.39 5.60
C ASP A 123 1.85 -17.77 6.17
N GLU A 124 0.95 -18.52 5.51
CA GLU A 124 0.53 -19.85 5.94
C GLU A 124 1.67 -20.90 5.90
N GLU A 125 2.57 -20.86 4.91
CA GLU A 125 3.75 -21.75 4.84
C GLU A 125 4.85 -21.42 5.88
N SER A 126 4.74 -20.27 6.56
CA SER A 126 5.72 -19.87 7.57
C SER A 126 5.35 -20.28 9.00
N GLU A 127 4.08 -20.63 9.25
CA GLU A 127 3.60 -20.94 10.61
C GLU A 127 4.01 -22.33 11.09
N ASP A 128 4.03 -23.36 10.23
CA ASP A 128 4.40 -24.72 10.63
C ASP A 128 5.92 -24.91 10.87
N ALA A 129 6.75 -23.98 10.41
CA ALA A 129 8.20 -23.98 10.67
C ALA A 129 8.56 -23.48 12.09
N GLU A 130 7.81 -22.51 12.64
CA GLU A 130 8.04 -22.02 14.00
C GLU A 130 7.49 -23.00 15.06
N GLU A 131 6.32 -23.63 14.82
CA GLU A 131 5.75 -24.62 15.74
C GLU A 131 6.60 -25.90 15.83
N ALA A 132 7.22 -26.33 14.72
CA ALA A 132 8.14 -27.47 14.72
C ALA A 132 9.47 -27.16 15.45
N ALA A 133 9.98 -25.93 15.36
CA ALA A 133 11.20 -25.52 16.05
C ALA A 133 11.03 -25.40 17.57
N GLU A 134 9.86 -24.98 18.05
CA GLU A 134 9.55 -24.97 19.49
C GLU A 134 9.36 -26.38 20.06
N ALA A 135 8.75 -27.30 19.29
CA ALA A 135 8.53 -28.68 19.72
C ALA A 135 9.85 -29.46 19.94
N ASP A 136 10.88 -29.22 19.13
CA ASP A 136 12.19 -29.87 19.31
C ASP A 136 12.92 -29.39 20.58
N SER A 137 12.77 -28.10 20.93
CA SER A 137 13.40 -27.51 22.13
C SER A 137 12.79 -27.96 23.46
N ALA A 138 11.53 -28.41 23.46
CA ALA A 138 10.83 -28.89 24.65
C ALA A 138 11.17 -30.35 25.01
N SER A 139 11.75 -31.12 24.09
CA SER A 139 12.06 -32.54 24.31
C SER A 139 13.36 -32.78 25.08
N ASP A 140 14.30 -31.83 25.06
CA ASP A 140 15.65 -31.97 25.65
C ASP A 140 15.71 -31.65 27.16
N ALA A 141 14.63 -31.13 27.75
CA ALA A 141 14.59 -30.74 29.18
C ALA A 141 14.10 -31.84 30.14
N SER A 142 13.82 -33.05 29.67
CA SER A 142 13.19 -34.11 30.49
C SER A 142 14.08 -35.31 30.86
N SER A 143 15.37 -35.33 30.49
CA SER A 143 16.23 -36.51 30.64
C SER A 143 17.11 -36.58 31.90
N ASP A 144 17.16 -35.55 32.76
CA ASP A 144 18.14 -35.46 33.86
C ASP A 144 17.60 -35.76 35.29
N ALA A 145 16.44 -36.40 35.47
CA ALA A 145 15.86 -36.60 36.80
C ALA A 145 16.06 -38.00 37.44
N ASP A 146 16.58 -39.01 36.75
CA ASP A 146 16.63 -40.40 37.26
C ASP A 146 18.07 -40.93 37.43
N SER A 147 18.81 -40.43 38.42
CA SER A 147 20.04 -41.11 38.86
C SER A 147 20.48 -40.86 40.32
N ASP A 148 19.58 -40.90 41.31
CA ASP A 148 20.06 -40.96 42.71
C ASP A 148 19.09 -41.64 43.70
N ALA A 149 19.00 -42.98 43.62
CA ALA A 149 18.37 -43.77 44.70
C ALA A 149 18.79 -45.24 44.67
N ALA A 150 20.08 -45.56 44.82
CA ALA A 150 20.50 -46.96 45.04
C ALA A 150 21.81 -47.09 45.84
N LYS A 151 21.84 -46.59 47.07
CA LYS A 151 22.73 -47.10 48.12
C LYS A 151 22.03 -47.00 49.47
N GLU A 152 21.60 -48.15 50.00
CA GLU A 152 21.76 -48.59 51.39
C GLU A 152 20.70 -49.64 51.75
N THR A 153 21.08 -50.92 51.74
CA THR A 153 20.56 -51.88 52.73
C THR A 153 21.64 -52.93 52.97
N LYS A 154 22.23 -52.86 54.17
CA LYS A 154 23.20 -53.80 54.72
C LYS A 154 22.61 -54.41 55.99
N HIS A 155 22.14 -55.65 55.94
CA HIS A 155 22.22 -56.62 57.04
C HIS A 155 21.92 -58.02 56.53
#